data_AF-F0X154-F1
#
_entry.id   AF-F0X154-F1
#
_cell.length_a   1.000
_cell.length_b   1.000
_cell.length_c   1.000
_cell.angle_alpha   90.00
_cell.angle_beta   90.00
_cell.angle_gamma   90.00
#
_symmetry.space_group_name_H-M   'P 1'
#
loop_
_entity.id
_entity.type
_entity.pdbx_description
1 polymer ?
#
loop_
_entity_poly.entity_id
_entity_poly.type
_entity_poly.pdbx_seq_one_letter_code
_entity_poly.pdbx_strand_id
1 'polypeptide(L)'
;MTRSHEPKILELLPPQRQLSPAIAKSIENLLDTLRQDPTKQHLLNNANKGRAQIQAFMTKMHSDANGVPFSTFDAFVKRHSESWTNHVKDAEKMNDKAQIDKRKLLAPSLGQHKLSGIDIRVGKGRAPDDKVYQESDYARNHMPRGNFLLSYPSLAIDSGEVIVHYFPVIRGYPKFTGQEDDHHVKENIASEFFSKPIEKAKHVVVTRKENGEAAHLAVLKTIQNEYIFAIGSKNTHFLVSNMEEIKVACCQDISECRAYRAALPLGTAILQMIENLAQESREMLCEFLWQTQTTACFEVLCPSHQHVEPLDHLLTDTPLFYALSFPDLEPSAGTKIAMNPVLPFLFMELCEVQTVPFYMIDFDVANRHILTDSVRSAHGFEGVVNIFLDDELNVIGIEKVKTNWYVCLRAIREKAKTFWGKFCEEEKRKKELIDKAAGDASKRVENHVSTSEEAKDVSDRVEKKDLLSETAKNISNRIRNIQRFTKMSDEMCHTFQRLGKEFIEYIHSNGVAEERKIGLRHSLADHFPIVWKKFLQDTGNREAIKILI
;
A
#
# COMPACT_ATOMS: atom_id res chain seq x y z
N MET A 1 -21.99 15.11 38.85
CA MET A 1 -23.14 14.54 38.12
C MET A 1 -22.61 13.63 37.03
N THR A 2 -22.44 12.35 37.32
CA THR A 2 -22.10 11.31 36.34
C THR A 2 -23.36 10.96 35.56
N ARG A 3 -23.53 11.52 34.36
CA ARG A 3 -24.58 11.04 33.44
C ARG A 3 -24.25 9.58 33.13
N SER A 4 -25.13 8.67 33.55
CA SER A 4 -25.11 7.30 33.07
C SER A 4 -25.35 7.36 31.55
N HIS A 5 -24.30 7.21 30.76
CA HIS A 5 -24.43 7.02 29.33
C HIS A 5 -25.01 5.61 29.14
N GLU A 6 -26.33 5.54 28.94
CA GLU A 6 -26.92 4.36 28.33
C GLU A 6 -26.15 4.07 27.04
N PRO A 7 -25.73 2.82 26.82
CA PRO A 7 -24.94 2.47 25.64
C PRO A 7 -25.80 2.72 24.40
N LYS A 8 -25.44 3.75 23.61
CA LYS A 8 -26.01 3.94 22.28
C LYS A 8 -25.67 2.71 21.46
N ILE A 9 -26.70 2.02 20.96
CA ILE A 9 -26.51 1.00 19.93
C ILE A 9 -26.08 1.75 18.67
N LEU A 10 -24.95 1.34 18.09
CA LEU A 10 -24.54 1.88 16.80
C LEU A 10 -25.54 1.43 15.73
N GLU A 11 -26.39 2.36 15.32
CA GLU A 11 -27.27 2.18 14.18
C GLU A 11 -26.70 2.95 12.98
N LEU A 12 -26.39 2.22 11.92
CA LEU A 12 -25.88 2.76 10.66
C LEU A 12 -27.05 3.01 9.70
N LEU A 13 -26.91 4.01 8.84
CA LEU A 13 -27.83 4.26 7.73
C LEU A 13 -27.48 3.35 6.54
N PRO A 14 -28.48 2.75 5.88
CA PRO A 14 -28.25 2.09 4.60
C PRO A 14 -27.78 3.12 3.55
N PRO A 15 -26.90 2.73 2.63
CA PRO A 15 -26.48 3.61 1.53
C PRO A 15 -27.65 3.88 0.58
N GLN A 16 -27.60 5.04 -0.08
CA GLN A 16 -28.64 5.46 -1.03
C GLN A 16 -28.42 4.84 -2.41
N ARG A 17 -29.51 4.50 -3.10
CA ARG A 17 -29.48 3.97 -4.48
C ARG A 17 -28.98 4.99 -5.50
N GLN A 18 -29.15 6.28 -5.21
CA GLN A 18 -28.77 7.38 -6.08
C GLN A 18 -27.96 8.40 -5.29
N LEU A 19 -27.14 9.17 -6.00
CA LEU A 19 -26.43 10.28 -5.41
C LEU A 19 -27.43 11.35 -4.97
N SER A 20 -27.16 12.03 -3.85
CA SER A 20 -27.98 13.15 -3.42
C SER A 20 -27.98 14.26 -4.48
N PRO A 21 -29.03 15.10 -4.54
CA PRO A 21 -29.10 16.20 -5.51
C PRO A 21 -27.88 17.12 -5.47
N ALA A 22 -27.31 17.35 -4.28
CA ALA A 22 -26.11 18.16 -4.12
C ALA A 22 -24.89 17.55 -4.83
N ILE A 23 -24.59 16.27 -4.55
CA ILE A 23 -23.47 15.55 -5.17
C ILE A 23 -23.67 15.43 -6.69
N ALA A 24 -24.88 15.04 -7.11
CA ALA A 24 -25.22 14.91 -8.52
C ALA A 24 -25.05 16.24 -9.29
N LYS A 25 -25.44 17.36 -8.67
CA LYS A 25 -25.26 18.70 -9.23
C LYS A 25 -23.78 19.10 -9.31
N SER A 26 -22.98 18.81 -8.28
CA SER A 26 -21.53 19.07 -8.32
C SER A 26 -20.84 18.30 -9.44
N ILE A 27 -21.20 17.02 -9.64
CA ILE A 27 -20.69 16.22 -10.76
C ILE A 27 -21.16 16.79 -12.10
N GLU A 28 -22.42 17.21 -12.25
CA GLU A 28 -22.88 17.81 -13.51
C GLU A 28 -22.14 19.11 -13.82
N ASN A 29 -21.96 20.00 -12.85
CA ASN A 29 -21.20 21.24 -13.02
C ASN A 29 -19.75 20.98 -13.48
N LEU A 30 -19.11 19.94 -12.91
CA LEU A 30 -17.79 19.50 -13.33
C LEU A 30 -17.79 19.03 -14.79
N LEU A 31 -18.77 18.21 -15.19
CA LEU A 31 -18.90 17.73 -16.57
C LEU A 31 -19.26 18.86 -17.55
N ASP A 32 -20.09 19.82 -17.13
CA ASP A 32 -20.40 21.03 -17.89
C ASP A 32 -19.14 21.84 -18.20
N THR A 33 -18.25 21.98 -17.21
CA THR A 33 -16.96 22.66 -17.37
C THR A 33 -16.08 21.95 -18.40
N LEU A 34 -16.00 20.62 -18.37
CA LEU A 34 -15.27 19.85 -19.40
C LEU A 34 -15.92 19.98 -20.78
N ARG A 35 -17.26 20.03 -20.85
CA ARG A 35 -18.00 20.14 -22.12
C ARG A 35 -17.77 21.47 -22.83
N GLN A 36 -17.44 22.52 -22.07
CA GLN A 36 -17.11 23.84 -22.62
C GLN A 36 -15.70 23.91 -23.24
N ASP A 37 -14.83 22.93 -22.97
CA ASP A 37 -13.45 22.87 -23.47
C ASP A 37 -13.27 21.69 -24.44
N PRO A 38 -13.26 21.94 -25.76
CA PRO A 38 -13.09 20.89 -26.77
C PRO A 38 -11.81 20.06 -26.60
N THR A 39 -10.76 20.63 -26.01
CA THR A 39 -9.49 19.93 -25.78
C THR A 39 -9.61 18.85 -24.69
N LYS A 40 -10.64 18.94 -23.84
CA LYS A 40 -10.93 18.02 -22.74
C LYS A 40 -12.05 17.03 -23.05
N GLN A 41 -12.47 16.89 -24.31
CA GLN A 41 -13.53 15.97 -24.69
C GLN A 41 -13.23 14.50 -24.30
N HIS A 42 -11.96 14.10 -24.37
CA HIS A 42 -11.53 12.77 -23.93
C HIS A 42 -11.74 12.57 -22.42
N LEU A 43 -11.44 13.58 -21.59
CA LEU A 43 -11.72 13.54 -20.14
C LEU A 43 -13.23 13.47 -19.87
N LEU A 44 -14.03 14.26 -20.59
CA LEU A 44 -15.49 14.23 -20.46
C LEU A 44 -16.06 12.83 -20.74
N ASN A 45 -15.63 12.17 -21.82
CA ASN A 45 -16.10 10.83 -22.18
C ASN A 45 -15.75 9.80 -21.08
N ASN A 46 -14.52 9.86 -20.57
CA ASN A 46 -14.06 8.97 -19.50
C ASN A 46 -14.75 9.26 -18.16
N ALA A 47 -14.97 10.53 -17.83
CA ALA A 47 -15.70 10.92 -16.63
C ALA A 47 -17.16 10.45 -16.67
N ASN A 48 -17.83 10.56 -17.84
CA ASN A 48 -19.17 10.01 -18.04
C ASN A 48 -19.20 8.48 -17.88
N LYS A 49 -18.17 7.77 -18.37
CA LYS A 49 -18.04 6.33 -18.15
C LYS A 49 -17.93 5.98 -16.67
N GLY A 50 -17.07 6.68 -15.93
CA GLY A 50 -16.92 6.52 -14.48
C GLY A 50 -18.22 6.79 -13.73
N ARG A 51 -18.97 7.85 -14.10
CA ARG A 51 -20.30 8.16 -13.56
C ARG A 51 -21.28 7.01 -13.76
N ALA A 52 -21.38 6.49 -14.99
CA ALA A 52 -22.27 5.40 -15.33
C ALA A 52 -21.92 4.12 -14.55
N GLN A 53 -20.63 3.83 -14.35
CA GLN A 53 -20.17 2.69 -13.56
C GLN A 53 -20.55 2.83 -12.07
N ILE A 54 -20.38 4.02 -11.47
CA ILE A 54 -20.83 4.29 -10.10
C ILE A 54 -22.34 4.09 -9.99
N GLN A 55 -23.13 4.65 -10.90
CA GLN A 55 -24.60 4.53 -10.87
C GLN A 55 -25.07 3.08 -11.04
N ALA A 56 -24.42 2.31 -11.92
CA ALA A 56 -24.69 0.90 -12.10
C ALA A 56 -24.36 0.09 -10.82
N PHE A 57 -23.21 0.36 -10.21
CA PHE A 57 -22.84 -0.23 -8.92
C PHE A 57 -23.86 0.08 -7.82
N MET A 58 -24.22 1.36 -7.63
CA MET A 58 -25.18 1.77 -6.60
C MET A 58 -26.56 1.14 -6.83
N THR A 59 -27.01 1.06 -8.08
CA THR A 59 -28.29 0.40 -8.43
C THR A 59 -28.26 -1.09 -8.08
N LYS A 60 -27.13 -1.76 -8.33
CA LYS A 60 -26.96 -3.19 -8.05
C LYS A 60 -26.82 -3.48 -6.54
N MET A 61 -26.03 -2.67 -5.84
CA MET A 61 -25.62 -2.98 -4.47
C MET A 61 -26.52 -2.37 -3.41
N HIS A 62 -27.16 -1.23 -3.68
CA HIS A 62 -27.95 -0.49 -2.70
C HIS A 62 -29.45 -0.69 -2.89
N SER A 63 -29.85 -1.80 -3.50
CA SER A 63 -31.25 -2.17 -3.69
C SER A 63 -31.47 -3.67 -3.54
N ASP A 64 -32.69 -4.05 -3.19
CA ASP A 64 -33.10 -5.45 -3.13
C ASP A 64 -33.23 -6.07 -4.53
N ALA A 65 -33.65 -7.33 -4.60
CA ALA A 65 -33.83 -8.03 -5.88
C ALA A 65 -34.89 -7.40 -6.80
N ASN A 66 -35.78 -6.56 -6.27
CA ASN A 66 -36.81 -5.83 -7.02
C ASN A 66 -36.38 -4.39 -7.36
N GLY A 67 -35.15 -3.99 -7.00
CA GLY A 67 -34.66 -2.64 -7.20
C GLY A 67 -35.18 -1.62 -6.17
N VAL A 68 -35.77 -2.06 -5.06
CA VAL A 68 -36.23 -1.18 -3.98
C VAL A 68 -35.05 -0.86 -3.06
N PRO A 69 -34.80 0.43 -2.71
CA PRO A 69 -33.77 0.79 -1.74
C PRO A 69 -34.00 0.14 -0.37
N PHE A 70 -32.93 -0.22 0.33
CA PHE A 70 -33.04 -0.79 1.67
C PHE A 70 -33.55 0.27 2.67
N SER A 71 -34.54 -0.10 3.48
CA SER A 71 -35.07 0.75 4.56
C SER A 71 -34.21 0.73 5.81
N THR A 72 -33.40 -0.32 6.00
CA THR A 72 -32.50 -0.48 7.16
C THR A 72 -31.14 -1.01 6.73
N PHE A 73 -30.12 -0.72 7.53
CA PHE A 73 -28.77 -1.23 7.31
C PHE A 73 -28.67 -2.75 7.50
N ASP A 74 -29.42 -3.33 8.45
CA ASP A 74 -29.49 -4.78 8.66
C ASP A 74 -30.01 -5.51 7.40
N ALA A 75 -31.03 -4.97 6.72
CA ALA A 75 -31.52 -5.52 5.46
C ALA A 75 -30.47 -5.46 4.34
N PHE A 76 -29.74 -4.35 4.24
CA PHE A 76 -28.62 -4.19 3.31
C PHE A 76 -27.52 -5.23 3.57
N VAL A 77 -27.10 -5.40 4.83
CA VAL A 77 -26.06 -6.36 5.22
C VAL A 77 -26.51 -7.80 4.94
N LYS A 78 -27.74 -8.17 5.33
CA LYS A 78 -28.29 -9.51 5.12
C LYS A 78 -28.31 -9.91 3.64
N ARG A 79 -28.62 -8.99 2.73
CA ARG A 79 -28.66 -9.24 1.28
C ARG A 79 -27.35 -9.80 0.73
N HIS A 80 -26.23 -9.28 1.23
CA HIS A 80 -24.89 -9.57 0.70
C HIS A 80 -24.10 -10.55 1.58
N SER A 81 -24.58 -10.79 2.80
CA SER A 81 -23.87 -11.57 3.82
C SER A 81 -23.46 -12.97 3.39
N GLU A 82 -24.26 -13.66 2.57
CA GLU A 82 -23.94 -15.02 2.14
C GLU A 82 -22.65 -15.06 1.30
N SER A 83 -22.54 -14.21 0.28
CA SER A 83 -21.35 -14.14 -0.58
C SER A 83 -20.10 -13.79 0.21
N TRP A 84 -20.19 -12.86 1.17
CA TRP A 84 -19.07 -12.49 2.02
C TRP A 84 -18.71 -13.57 3.05
N THR A 85 -19.69 -14.30 3.55
CA THR A 85 -19.44 -15.47 4.40
C THR A 85 -18.68 -16.55 3.64
N ASN A 86 -19.08 -16.81 2.39
CA ASN A 86 -18.38 -17.75 1.52
C ASN A 86 -16.96 -17.27 1.22
N HIS A 87 -16.77 -15.98 0.94
CA HIS A 87 -15.44 -15.38 0.75
C HIS A 87 -14.52 -15.57 1.97
N VAL A 88 -15.03 -15.36 3.19
CA VAL A 88 -14.28 -15.61 4.43
C VAL A 88 -13.92 -17.09 4.55
N LYS A 89 -14.88 -18.00 4.32
CA LYS A 89 -14.64 -19.46 4.39
C LYS A 89 -13.62 -19.92 3.35
N ASP A 90 -13.69 -19.40 2.13
CA ASP A 90 -12.76 -19.76 1.07
C ASP A 90 -11.36 -19.21 1.34
N ALA A 91 -11.25 -18.01 1.91
CA ALA A 91 -9.98 -17.49 2.42
C ALA A 91 -9.43 -18.33 3.60
N GLU A 92 -10.27 -18.82 4.51
CA GLU A 92 -9.85 -19.74 5.60
C GLU A 92 -9.30 -21.06 5.03
N LYS A 93 -9.87 -21.59 3.95
CA LYS A 93 -9.39 -22.80 3.26
C LYS A 93 -8.06 -22.60 2.53
N MET A 94 -7.65 -21.36 2.26
CA MET A 94 -6.38 -21.07 1.57
C MET A 94 -5.13 -21.28 2.45
N ASN A 95 -5.26 -21.72 3.70
CA ASN A 95 -4.16 -22.11 4.59
C ASN A 95 -3.00 -21.11 4.55
N ASP A 96 -1.78 -21.53 4.19
CA ASP A 96 -0.57 -20.69 4.20
C ASP A 96 -0.53 -19.61 3.09
N LYS A 97 -1.57 -19.55 2.25
CA LYS A 97 -1.72 -18.56 1.18
C LYS A 97 -2.55 -17.35 1.57
N ALA A 98 -3.29 -17.40 2.68
CA ALA A 98 -4.08 -16.29 3.19
C ALA A 98 -3.93 -16.14 4.71
N GLN A 99 -4.08 -14.92 5.20
CA GLN A 99 -4.13 -14.62 6.62
C GLN A 99 -5.40 -13.82 6.91
N ILE A 100 -6.09 -14.21 7.99
CA ILE A 100 -7.32 -13.60 8.46
C ILE A 100 -7.07 -13.11 9.87
N ASP A 101 -7.08 -11.80 10.04
CA ASP A 101 -6.88 -11.14 11.33
C ASP A 101 -8.23 -10.62 11.83
N LYS A 102 -8.85 -11.36 12.76
CA LYS A 102 -10.10 -10.96 13.44
C LYS A 102 -9.74 -10.00 14.59
N ARG A 103 -10.37 -8.83 14.64
CA ARG A 103 -10.06 -7.76 15.60
C ARG A 103 -11.32 -7.25 16.27
N LYS A 104 -11.25 -7.05 17.59
CA LYS A 104 -12.25 -6.22 18.27
C LYS A 104 -11.98 -4.77 17.90
N LEU A 105 -12.99 -4.09 17.37
CA LEU A 105 -12.86 -2.69 17.00
C LEU A 105 -13.19 -1.85 18.22
N LEU A 106 -12.33 -0.86 18.47
CA LEU A 106 -12.37 -0.03 19.66
C LEU A 106 -12.69 1.38 19.20
N ALA A 107 -13.98 1.68 19.18
CA ALA A 107 -14.49 3.00 18.85
C ALA A 107 -15.44 3.42 19.98
N PRO A 108 -14.92 4.05 21.05
CA PRO A 108 -15.71 4.45 22.21
C PRO A 108 -16.96 5.28 21.84
N SER A 109 -16.86 6.14 20.82
CA SER A 109 -17.97 6.92 20.29
C SER A 109 -19.11 6.06 19.74
N LEU A 110 -18.82 4.82 19.32
CA LEU A 110 -19.77 3.91 18.68
C LEU A 110 -20.44 2.93 19.67
N GLY A 111 -20.21 3.10 20.98
CA GLY A 111 -20.65 2.14 22.00
C GLY A 111 -19.76 0.89 21.98
N GLN A 112 -19.15 0.58 23.12
CA GLN A 112 -18.04 -0.39 23.24
C GLN A 112 -18.37 -1.87 22.93
N HIS A 113 -19.55 -2.20 22.41
CA HIS A 113 -20.00 -3.58 22.37
C HIS A 113 -20.58 -3.95 21.00
N LYS A 114 -19.87 -4.90 20.34
CA LYS A 114 -20.34 -5.91 19.38
C LYS A 114 -19.80 -5.83 17.94
N LEU A 115 -19.12 -4.77 17.52
CA LEU A 115 -18.44 -4.79 16.22
C LEU A 115 -17.06 -5.43 16.30
N SER A 116 -16.81 -6.37 15.40
CA SER A 116 -15.48 -6.90 15.13
C SER A 116 -15.18 -6.72 13.65
N GLY A 117 -13.91 -6.46 13.36
CA GLY A 117 -13.39 -6.30 12.01
C GLY A 117 -12.61 -7.53 11.61
N ILE A 118 -12.57 -7.81 10.31
CA ILE A 118 -11.76 -8.87 9.74
C ILE A 118 -10.94 -8.29 8.61
N ASP A 119 -9.63 -8.23 8.82
CA ASP A 119 -8.68 -8.00 7.73
C ASP A 119 -8.33 -9.34 7.08
N ILE A 120 -8.52 -9.45 5.77
CA ILE A 120 -8.14 -10.62 4.99
C ILE A 120 -7.01 -10.22 4.05
N ARG A 121 -5.85 -10.88 4.15
CA ARG A 121 -4.70 -10.58 3.31
C ARG A 121 -4.11 -11.83 2.67
N VAL A 122 -3.49 -11.62 1.50
CA VAL A 122 -2.74 -12.67 0.80
C VAL A 122 -1.37 -12.84 1.46
N GLY A 123 -0.98 -14.10 1.62
CA GLY A 123 0.27 -14.54 2.25
C GLY A 123 0.13 -14.74 3.76
N LYS A 124 0.72 -15.84 4.25
CA LYS A 124 0.87 -16.12 5.68
C LYS A 124 2.37 -16.25 6.02
N GLY A 125 2.80 -15.61 7.10
CA GLY A 125 4.20 -15.67 7.55
C GLY A 125 5.17 -14.97 6.60
N ARG A 126 6.21 -15.70 6.13
CA ARG A 126 7.29 -15.16 5.27
C ARG A 126 7.08 -15.39 3.77
N ALA A 127 5.96 -15.98 3.35
CA ALA A 127 5.69 -16.23 1.94
C ALA A 127 5.43 -14.90 1.19
N PRO A 128 6.11 -14.62 0.06
CA PRO A 128 5.82 -13.45 -0.75
C PRO A 128 4.39 -13.50 -1.31
N ASP A 129 3.65 -12.41 -1.20
CA ASP A 129 2.27 -12.34 -1.69
C ASP A 129 2.20 -12.48 -3.21
N ASP A 130 3.18 -11.94 -3.94
CA ASP A 130 3.27 -12.03 -5.41
C ASP A 130 3.19 -13.48 -5.92
N LYS A 131 3.82 -14.44 -5.23
CA LYS A 131 3.74 -15.87 -5.60
C LYS A 131 2.32 -16.41 -5.51
N VAL A 132 1.57 -16.05 -4.47
CA VAL A 132 0.20 -16.52 -4.28
C VAL A 132 -0.71 -15.98 -5.39
N TYR A 133 -0.56 -14.70 -5.75
CA TYR A 133 -1.33 -14.11 -6.84
C TYR A 133 -0.99 -14.70 -8.21
N GLN A 134 0.23 -15.21 -8.43
CA GLN A 134 0.58 -15.90 -9.68
C GLN A 134 -0.05 -17.30 -9.75
N GLU A 135 -0.22 -17.97 -8.60
CA GLU A 135 -0.70 -19.36 -8.54
C GLU A 135 -2.21 -19.50 -8.32
N SER A 136 -2.94 -18.43 -8.00
CA SER A 136 -4.34 -18.51 -7.56
C SER A 136 -5.24 -17.50 -8.28
N ASP A 137 -6.13 -18.01 -9.14
CA ASP A 137 -7.21 -17.22 -9.74
C ASP A 137 -8.11 -16.60 -8.68
N TYR A 138 -8.42 -17.33 -7.61
CA TYR A 138 -9.22 -16.83 -6.50
C TYR A 138 -8.57 -15.60 -5.86
N ALA A 139 -7.26 -15.65 -5.57
CA ALA A 139 -6.55 -14.50 -5.01
C ALA A 139 -6.63 -13.29 -5.96
N ARG A 140 -6.39 -13.48 -7.26
CA ARG A 140 -6.47 -12.40 -8.27
C ARG A 140 -7.85 -11.76 -8.35
N ASN A 141 -8.91 -12.56 -8.30
CA ASN A 141 -10.27 -12.08 -8.50
C ASN A 141 -10.91 -11.54 -7.21
N HIS A 142 -10.62 -12.15 -6.06
CA HIS A 142 -11.40 -11.91 -4.83
C HIS A 142 -10.58 -11.31 -3.68
N MET A 143 -9.25 -11.33 -3.74
CA MET A 143 -8.40 -10.83 -2.65
C MET A 143 -7.60 -9.59 -3.06
N PRO A 144 -8.14 -8.38 -2.91
CA PRO A 144 -7.39 -7.16 -3.18
C PRO A 144 -6.37 -6.87 -2.07
N ARG A 145 -5.49 -5.89 -2.34
CA ARG A 145 -4.53 -5.39 -1.36
C ARG A 145 -5.21 -4.33 -0.50
N GLY A 146 -5.81 -4.77 0.62
CA GLY A 146 -6.71 -3.99 1.46
C GLY A 146 -8.10 -4.60 1.40
N ASN A 147 -8.42 -5.49 2.33
CA ASN A 147 -9.71 -6.17 2.33
C ASN A 147 -10.20 -6.33 3.76
N PHE A 148 -11.10 -5.43 4.15
CA PHE A 148 -11.63 -5.33 5.50
C PHE A 148 -13.14 -5.47 5.50
N LEU A 149 -13.61 -6.44 6.27
CA LEU A 149 -15.02 -6.73 6.47
C LEU A 149 -15.40 -6.38 7.91
N LEU A 150 -16.62 -5.91 8.10
CA LEU A 150 -17.23 -5.82 9.43
C LEU A 150 -18.08 -7.07 9.70
N SER A 151 -17.94 -7.61 10.90
CA SER A 151 -18.86 -8.61 11.44
C SER A 151 -20.02 -7.89 12.13
N TYR A 152 -21.22 -8.08 11.63
CA TYR A 152 -22.43 -7.47 12.15
C TYR A 152 -23.31 -8.55 12.81
N PRO A 153 -23.38 -8.59 14.15
CA PRO A 153 -24.24 -9.55 14.83
C PRO A 153 -25.71 -9.12 14.73
N SER A 154 -26.53 -9.94 14.09
CA SER A 154 -27.99 -9.79 14.05
C SER A 154 -28.61 -10.83 14.99
N LEU A 155 -29.59 -10.41 15.79
CA LEU A 155 -30.35 -11.32 16.63
C LEU A 155 -31.35 -12.07 15.73
N ALA A 156 -31.27 -13.39 15.68
CA ALA A 156 -32.34 -14.18 15.12
C ALA A 156 -33.55 -14.08 16.07
N ILE A 157 -34.58 -13.35 15.64
CA ILE A 157 -35.78 -13.05 16.43
C ILE A 157 -36.45 -14.33 16.96
N ASP A 158 -36.37 -15.42 16.19
CA ASP A 158 -37.12 -16.65 16.49
C ASP A 158 -36.33 -17.69 17.29
N SER A 159 -34.98 -17.69 17.24
CA SER A 159 -34.14 -18.72 17.90
C SER A 159 -33.33 -18.19 19.08
N GLY A 160 -33.22 -16.86 19.24
CA GLY A 160 -32.29 -16.26 20.21
C GLY A 160 -30.81 -16.46 19.85
N GLU A 161 -30.51 -17.09 18.71
CA GLU A 161 -29.15 -17.28 18.22
C GLU A 161 -28.60 -15.99 17.61
N VAL A 162 -27.33 -15.69 17.88
CA VAL A 162 -26.65 -14.55 17.27
C VAL A 162 -26.08 -15.00 15.92
N ILE A 163 -26.70 -14.56 14.83
CA ILE A 163 -26.17 -14.78 13.48
C ILE A 163 -25.20 -13.64 13.17
N VAL A 164 -23.97 -14.01 12.82
CA VAL A 164 -22.96 -13.02 12.39
C VAL A 164 -23.04 -12.86 10.88
N HIS A 165 -23.40 -11.67 10.43
CA HIS A 165 -23.31 -11.28 9.04
C HIS A 165 -21.97 -10.63 8.73
N TYR A 166 -21.50 -10.76 7.50
CA TYR A 166 -20.31 -10.08 7.01
C TYR A 166 -20.68 -9.10 5.91
N PHE A 167 -20.13 -7.88 5.98
CA PHE A 167 -20.24 -6.93 4.90
C PHE A 167 -18.91 -6.21 4.66
N PRO A 168 -18.60 -5.87 3.41
CA PRO A 168 -17.34 -5.25 3.04
C PRO A 168 -17.39 -3.77 3.36
N VAL A 169 -16.29 -3.26 3.91
CA VAL A 169 -16.14 -1.82 4.16
C VAL A 169 -14.98 -1.26 3.37
N ILE A 170 -13.83 -1.94 3.38
CA ILE A 170 -12.70 -1.59 2.53
C ILE A 170 -12.42 -2.73 1.59
N ARG A 171 -12.39 -2.40 0.31
CA ARG A 171 -11.89 -3.26 -0.75
C ARG A 171 -10.98 -2.42 -1.61
N GLY A 172 -9.69 -2.42 -1.29
CA GLY A 172 -8.65 -1.71 -2.00
C GLY A 172 -8.49 -2.19 -3.44
N TYR A 173 -7.51 -1.62 -4.13
CA TYR A 173 -7.26 -1.94 -5.53
C TYR A 173 -6.82 -3.41 -5.72
N PRO A 174 -7.19 -4.07 -6.83
CA PRO A 174 -6.73 -5.43 -7.09
C PRO A 174 -5.20 -5.46 -7.20
N LYS A 175 -4.61 -6.64 -6.96
CA LYS A 175 -3.19 -6.82 -7.27
C LYS A 175 -2.99 -6.64 -8.77
N PHE A 176 -2.05 -5.77 -9.12
CA PHE A 176 -1.50 -5.65 -10.46
C PHE A 176 0.01 -5.92 -10.44
N THR A 177 0.53 -6.28 -11.59
CA THR A 177 1.93 -6.62 -11.79
C THR A 177 2.56 -5.69 -12.83
N GLY A 178 3.87 -5.79 -12.99
CA GLY A 178 4.63 -5.15 -14.05
C GLY A 178 5.67 -6.12 -14.56
N GLN A 179 6.62 -5.65 -15.34
CA GLN A 179 7.85 -6.41 -15.58
C GLN A 179 8.66 -6.38 -14.26
N GLU A 180 8.43 -7.37 -13.39
CA GLU A 180 8.80 -7.29 -11.96
C GLU A 180 10.31 -7.44 -11.69
N ASP A 181 10.66 -7.06 -10.46
CA ASP A 181 11.99 -7.07 -9.88
C ASP A 181 12.57 -8.49 -9.67
N ASP A 182 11.78 -9.57 -9.64
CA ASP A 182 12.25 -10.89 -9.18
C ASP A 182 12.42 -11.95 -10.27
N HIS A 183 13.40 -12.83 -10.07
CA HIS A 183 14.14 -13.60 -11.08
C HIS A 183 13.36 -14.63 -11.94
N HIS A 184 12.03 -14.66 -11.91
CA HIS A 184 11.26 -15.77 -12.51
C HIS A 184 9.91 -15.38 -13.13
N VAL A 185 9.70 -14.11 -13.48
CA VAL A 185 8.46 -13.71 -14.15
C VAL A 185 8.46 -14.30 -15.57
N LYS A 186 7.53 -15.21 -15.87
CA LYS A 186 7.27 -15.68 -17.25
C LYS A 186 7.02 -14.46 -18.13
N GLU A 187 7.48 -14.47 -19.38
CA GLU A 187 7.40 -13.31 -20.30
C GLU A 187 5.99 -12.71 -20.50
N ASN A 188 4.92 -13.37 -20.04
CA ASN A 188 3.54 -12.91 -20.17
C ASN A 188 2.72 -12.87 -18.86
N ILE A 189 3.32 -12.83 -17.66
CA ILE A 189 2.52 -12.79 -16.40
C ILE A 189 1.55 -11.61 -16.36
N ALA A 190 1.92 -10.45 -16.94
CA ALA A 190 1.02 -9.29 -17.00
C ALA A 190 -0.34 -9.62 -17.64
N SER A 191 -0.36 -10.51 -18.64
CA SER A 191 -1.62 -10.90 -19.31
C SER A 191 -2.62 -11.61 -18.38
N GLU A 192 -2.16 -12.27 -17.31
CA GLU A 192 -3.03 -12.91 -16.31
C GLU A 192 -3.78 -11.90 -15.43
N PHE A 193 -3.32 -10.65 -15.40
CA PHE A 193 -3.93 -9.54 -14.66
C PHE A 193 -4.79 -8.64 -15.56
N PHE A 194 -4.97 -9.02 -16.83
CA PHE A 194 -5.80 -8.29 -17.77
C PHE A 194 -7.11 -9.05 -18.02
N SER A 195 -8.21 -8.32 -18.16
CA SER A 195 -9.51 -8.88 -18.53
C SER A 195 -9.68 -9.05 -20.04
N LYS A 196 -8.89 -8.34 -20.85
CA LYS A 196 -8.82 -8.45 -22.31
C LYS A 196 -7.35 -8.32 -22.76
N PRO A 197 -6.95 -8.86 -23.93
CA PRO A 197 -5.60 -8.66 -24.45
C PRO A 197 -5.24 -7.18 -24.57
N ILE A 198 -3.98 -6.83 -24.31
CA ILE A 198 -3.51 -5.43 -24.29
C ILE A 198 -3.67 -4.73 -25.64
N GLU A 199 -3.72 -5.48 -26.74
CA GLU A 199 -3.96 -4.99 -28.11
C GLU A 199 -5.36 -4.37 -28.27
N LYS A 200 -6.27 -4.63 -27.33
CA LYS A 200 -7.60 -4.01 -27.28
C LYS A 200 -7.58 -2.64 -26.61
N ALA A 201 -6.49 -2.26 -25.94
CA ALA A 201 -6.37 -0.93 -25.35
C ALA A 201 -6.32 0.14 -26.46
N LYS A 202 -7.02 1.24 -26.22
CA LYS A 202 -7.07 2.44 -27.07
C LYS A 202 -6.54 3.68 -26.37
N HIS A 203 -6.64 3.70 -25.05
CA HIS A 203 -6.11 4.78 -24.24
C HIS A 203 -5.37 4.21 -23.03
N VAL A 204 -4.41 4.98 -22.52
CA VAL A 204 -3.77 4.72 -21.22
C VAL A 204 -3.96 5.95 -20.34
N VAL A 205 -4.49 5.74 -19.14
CA VAL A 205 -4.34 6.73 -18.05
C VAL A 205 -3.02 6.43 -17.38
N VAL A 206 -2.07 7.36 -17.48
CA VAL A 206 -0.75 7.22 -16.86
C VAL A 206 -0.76 8.04 -15.59
N THR A 207 -0.48 7.41 -14.46
CA THR A 207 -0.31 8.09 -13.16
C THR A 207 1.13 7.95 -12.68
N ARG A 208 1.62 8.95 -11.93
CA ARG A 208 2.89 8.77 -11.23
C ARG A 208 2.74 7.65 -10.19
N LYS A 209 3.68 6.71 -10.19
CA LYS A 209 3.81 5.76 -9.11
C LYS A 209 4.58 6.45 -8.00
N GLU A 210 3.84 7.09 -7.10
CA GLU A 210 4.40 7.71 -5.90
C GLU A 210 5.07 6.65 -5.00
N ASN A 211 6.05 7.10 -4.19
CA ASN A 211 6.90 6.23 -3.39
C ASN A 211 6.61 6.38 -1.88
N GLY A 212 5.41 5.95 -1.48
CA GLY A 212 4.94 5.99 -0.11
C GLY A 212 4.41 4.64 0.38
N GLU A 213 3.39 4.71 1.22
CA GLU A 213 2.69 3.55 1.77
C GLU A 213 1.21 3.56 1.38
N ALA A 214 0.71 2.41 0.94
CA ALA A 214 -0.68 2.27 0.53
C ALA A 214 -1.63 2.35 1.74
N ALA A 215 -2.61 3.24 1.64
CA ALA A 215 -3.62 3.48 2.64
C ALA A 215 -5.03 3.52 2.04
N HIS A 216 -6.03 3.32 2.88
CA HIS A 216 -7.42 3.23 2.47
C HIS A 216 -8.33 4.08 3.35
N LEU A 217 -9.43 4.53 2.75
CA LEU A 217 -10.53 5.25 3.41
C LEU A 217 -11.86 4.73 2.86
N ALA A 218 -12.79 4.40 3.75
CA ALA A 218 -14.20 4.25 3.45
C ALA A 218 -15.02 4.95 4.54
N VAL A 219 -16.23 5.39 4.19
CA VAL A 219 -17.09 6.18 5.07
C VAL A 219 -18.40 5.45 5.31
N LEU A 220 -18.74 5.30 6.59
CA LEU A 220 -20.05 4.87 7.07
C LEU A 220 -20.75 6.07 7.72
N LYS A 221 -22.07 6.01 7.82
CA LYS A 221 -22.88 7.08 8.42
C LYS A 221 -23.85 6.51 9.45
N THR A 222 -23.94 7.14 10.62
CA THR A 222 -24.90 6.78 11.66
C THR A 222 -26.28 7.36 11.37
N ILE A 223 -27.31 6.83 12.03
CA ILE A 223 -28.66 7.44 11.98
C ILE A 223 -28.72 8.85 12.57
N GLN A 224 -27.72 9.22 13.39
CA GLN A 224 -27.54 10.59 13.88
C GLN A 224 -26.79 11.48 12.89
N ASN A 225 -26.56 11.01 11.66
CA ASN A 225 -25.88 11.73 10.59
C ASN A 225 -24.40 12.02 10.91
N GLU A 226 -23.77 11.20 11.75
CA GLU A 226 -22.35 11.27 12.09
C GLU A 226 -21.55 10.34 11.16
N TYR A 227 -20.36 10.78 10.74
CA TYR A 227 -19.47 9.97 9.90
C TYR A 227 -18.56 9.08 10.74
N ILE A 228 -18.33 7.88 10.22
CA ILE A 228 -17.39 6.91 10.77
C ILE A 228 -16.45 6.50 9.63
N PHE A 229 -15.16 6.54 9.93
CA PHE A 229 -14.10 6.28 8.99
C PHE A 229 -13.52 4.89 9.23
N ALA A 230 -13.61 4.05 8.21
CA ALA A 230 -12.75 2.88 8.13
C ALA A 230 -11.48 3.30 7.41
N ILE A 231 -10.34 3.23 8.09
CA ILE A 231 -9.06 3.78 7.59
C ILE A 231 -7.89 2.92 7.98
N GLY A 232 -6.84 2.89 7.17
CA GLY A 232 -5.61 2.20 7.58
C GLY A 232 -4.69 1.86 6.44
N SER A 233 -3.85 0.86 6.67
CA SER A 233 -2.84 0.37 5.74
C SER A 233 -3.40 -0.70 4.79
N LYS A 234 -2.56 -1.19 3.88
CA LYS A 234 -2.82 -2.41 3.10
C LYS A 234 -3.39 -3.60 3.88
N ASN A 235 -3.00 -3.80 5.15
CA ASN A 235 -3.25 -5.07 5.86
C ASN A 235 -3.99 -4.92 7.19
N THR A 236 -4.17 -3.69 7.68
CA THR A 236 -4.76 -3.43 8.99
C THR A 236 -5.51 -2.12 8.92
N HIS A 237 -6.76 -2.14 9.39
CA HIS A 237 -7.65 -0.98 9.40
C HIS A 237 -8.25 -0.70 10.78
N PHE A 238 -8.51 0.57 11.03
CA PHE A 238 -9.28 1.09 12.15
C PHE A 238 -10.71 1.35 11.73
N LEU A 239 -11.60 1.44 12.71
CA LEU A 239 -12.92 2.05 12.57
C LEU A 239 -13.02 3.16 13.62
N VAL A 240 -13.08 4.42 13.20
CA VAL A 240 -12.94 5.59 14.07
C VAL A 240 -13.79 6.76 13.58
N SER A 241 -14.20 7.63 14.50
CA SER A 241 -14.87 8.90 14.22
C SER A 241 -13.91 10.09 14.30
N ASN A 242 -12.80 9.95 15.03
CA ASN A 242 -11.85 11.02 15.30
C ASN A 242 -10.45 10.48 15.65
N MET A 243 -9.48 11.41 15.74
CA MET A 243 -8.07 11.10 16.00
C MET A 243 -7.80 10.42 17.36
N GLU A 244 -8.56 10.74 18.40
CA GLU A 244 -8.35 10.14 19.73
C GLU A 244 -8.66 8.64 19.73
N GLU A 245 -9.60 8.21 18.90
CA GLU A 245 -9.94 6.78 18.78
C GLU A 245 -8.83 5.96 18.13
N ILE A 246 -8.04 6.53 17.22
CA ILE A 246 -6.83 5.87 16.70
C ILE A 246 -5.85 5.61 17.86
N LYS A 247 -5.63 6.62 18.72
CA LYS A 247 -4.72 6.51 19.87
C LYS A 247 -5.21 5.45 20.85
N VAL A 248 -6.52 5.45 21.17
CA VAL A 248 -7.13 4.44 22.05
C VAL A 248 -6.97 3.03 21.46
N ALA A 249 -7.28 2.84 20.17
CA ALA A 249 -7.12 1.56 19.49
C ALA A 249 -5.67 1.05 19.53
N CYS A 250 -4.69 1.94 19.37
CA CYS A 250 -3.28 1.59 19.47
C CYS A 250 -2.83 1.25 20.90
N CYS A 251 -3.29 2.01 21.91
CA CYS A 251 -2.95 1.76 23.31
C CYS A 251 -3.53 0.44 23.83
N GLN A 252 -4.68 0.04 23.32
CA GLN A 252 -5.38 -1.19 23.72
C GLN A 252 -4.98 -2.40 22.86
N ASP A 253 -4.12 -2.22 21.86
CA ASP A 253 -3.54 -3.31 21.09
C ASP A 253 -2.52 -4.05 21.94
N ILE A 254 -3.01 -5.03 22.69
CA ILE A 254 -2.22 -5.96 23.50
C ILE A 254 -1.52 -7.05 22.66
N SER A 255 -1.64 -7.01 21.33
CA SER A 255 -0.96 -8.00 20.49
C SER A 255 0.56 -7.83 20.60
N GLU A 256 1.29 -8.93 20.78
CA GLU A 256 2.75 -8.94 20.82
C GLU A 256 3.37 -8.29 19.56
N CYS A 257 2.62 -8.28 18.46
CA CYS A 257 3.04 -7.76 17.16
C CYS A 257 2.73 -6.28 16.92
N ARG A 258 2.02 -5.57 17.82
CA ARG A 258 1.53 -4.19 17.62
C ARG A 258 0.93 -4.02 16.22
N ALA A 259 -0.15 -4.74 15.95
CA ALA A 259 -0.74 -4.89 14.63
C ALA A 259 -1.09 -3.56 13.93
N TYR A 260 -1.37 -2.50 14.70
CA TYR A 260 -1.65 -1.17 14.17
C TYR A 260 -0.41 -0.33 13.82
N ARG A 261 0.82 -0.81 14.06
CA ARG A 261 2.05 -0.02 13.87
C ARG A 261 2.16 0.60 12.47
N ALA A 262 1.86 -0.17 11.43
CA ALA A 262 1.89 0.32 10.04
C ALA A 262 0.67 1.17 9.69
N ALA A 263 -0.49 0.90 10.30
CA ALA A 263 -1.73 1.63 10.02
C ALA A 263 -1.78 3.00 10.70
N LEU A 264 -1.17 3.15 11.88
CA LEU A 264 -1.19 4.36 12.69
C LEU A 264 -0.81 5.64 11.92
N PRO A 265 0.39 5.75 11.32
CA PRO A 265 0.76 6.96 10.59
C PRO A 265 -0.18 7.23 9.42
N LEU A 266 -0.62 6.18 8.72
CA LEU A 266 -1.47 6.29 7.54
C LEU A 266 -2.89 6.76 7.86
N GLY A 267 -3.52 6.15 8.87
CA GLY A 267 -4.83 6.57 9.35
C GLY A 267 -4.80 7.98 9.93
N THR A 268 -3.72 8.35 10.63
CA THR A 268 -3.52 9.71 11.15
C THR A 268 -3.43 10.73 10.02
N ALA A 269 -2.60 10.47 9.00
CA ALA A 269 -2.45 11.36 7.85
C ALA A 269 -3.78 11.58 7.10
N ILE A 270 -4.55 10.50 6.89
CA ILE A 270 -5.86 10.58 6.21
C ILE A 270 -6.87 11.37 7.04
N LEU A 271 -7.02 11.09 8.35
CA LEU A 271 -7.97 11.86 9.18
C LEU A 271 -7.56 13.33 9.25
N GLN A 272 -6.27 13.62 9.41
CA GLN A 272 -5.80 14.99 9.46
C GLN A 272 -6.05 15.73 8.14
N MET A 273 -5.89 15.06 6.99
CA MET A 273 -6.30 15.60 5.70
C MET A 273 -7.80 15.95 5.72
N ILE A 274 -8.68 15.02 6.11
CA ILE A 274 -10.13 15.24 6.17
C ILE A 274 -10.49 16.41 7.11
N GLU A 275 -9.87 16.48 8.29
CA GLU A 275 -10.10 17.54 9.26
C GLU A 275 -9.68 18.93 8.75
N ASN A 276 -8.64 18.98 7.90
CA ASN A 276 -8.10 20.20 7.31
C ASN A 276 -8.84 20.66 6.04
N LEU A 277 -9.70 19.83 5.44
CA LEU A 277 -10.53 20.25 4.30
C LEU A 277 -11.51 21.35 4.72
N ALA A 278 -11.85 22.24 3.78
CA ALA A 278 -12.96 23.17 3.97
C ALA A 278 -14.25 22.39 4.31
N GLN A 279 -15.12 22.96 5.14
CA GLN A 279 -16.30 22.25 5.64
C GLN A 279 -17.19 21.71 4.50
N GLU A 280 -17.35 22.47 3.42
CA GLU A 280 -18.14 22.06 2.24
C GLU A 280 -17.46 20.91 1.49
N SER A 281 -16.15 21.00 1.25
CA SER A 281 -15.33 19.95 0.64
C SER A 281 -15.35 18.66 1.45
N ARG A 282 -15.23 18.77 2.78
CA ARG A 282 -15.30 17.65 3.72
C ARG A 282 -16.66 16.96 3.69
N GLU A 283 -17.75 17.73 3.75
CA GLU A 283 -19.10 17.17 3.67
C GLU A 283 -19.34 16.49 2.33
N MET A 284 -18.92 17.13 1.23
CA MET A 284 -19.04 16.57 -0.12
C MET A 284 -18.28 15.26 -0.28
N LEU A 285 -17.03 15.19 0.20
CA LEU A 285 -16.21 13.98 0.18
C LEU A 285 -16.84 12.85 1.01
N CYS A 286 -17.19 13.13 2.26
CA CYS A 286 -17.74 12.12 3.18
C CYS A 286 -19.09 11.60 2.69
N GLU A 287 -19.96 12.48 2.21
CA GLU A 287 -21.27 12.12 1.68
C GLU A 287 -21.13 11.31 0.38
N PHE A 288 -20.21 11.68 -0.52
CA PHE A 288 -19.92 10.90 -1.72
C PHE A 288 -19.43 9.49 -1.41
N LEU A 289 -18.43 9.34 -0.53
CA LEU A 289 -17.87 8.05 -0.16
C LEU A 289 -18.89 7.17 0.56
N TRP A 290 -19.72 7.76 1.45
CA TRP A 290 -20.81 7.03 2.08
C TRP A 290 -21.89 6.60 1.08
N GLN A 291 -22.40 7.50 0.23
CA GLN A 291 -23.46 7.15 -0.72
C GLN A 291 -23.01 6.11 -1.73
N THR A 292 -21.76 6.18 -2.19
CA THR A 292 -21.20 5.24 -3.17
C THR A 292 -20.67 3.96 -2.54
N GLN A 293 -20.43 3.95 -1.22
CA GLN A 293 -19.73 2.88 -0.49
C GLN A 293 -18.38 2.51 -1.11
N THR A 294 -17.76 3.41 -1.86
CA THR A 294 -16.47 3.14 -2.50
C THR A 294 -15.33 3.22 -1.51
N THR A 295 -14.24 2.48 -1.80
CA THR A 295 -12.98 2.63 -1.10
C THR A 295 -12.11 3.64 -1.83
N ALA A 296 -11.72 4.72 -1.16
CA ALA A 296 -10.68 5.62 -1.62
C ALA A 296 -9.30 5.08 -1.24
N CYS A 297 -8.45 4.92 -2.25
CA CYS A 297 -7.10 4.40 -2.12
C CYS A 297 -6.09 5.55 -2.25
N PHE A 298 -5.16 5.60 -1.30
CA PHE A 298 -4.16 6.65 -1.17
C PHE A 298 -2.75 6.05 -1.14
N GLU A 299 -1.79 6.76 -1.69
CA GLU A 299 -0.38 6.60 -1.36
C GLU A 299 -0.02 7.69 -0.36
N VAL A 300 0.37 7.33 0.85
CA VAL A 300 0.80 8.30 1.87
C VAL A 300 2.31 8.45 1.79
N LEU A 301 2.77 9.64 1.43
CA LEU A 301 4.18 9.99 1.44
C LEU A 301 4.61 10.28 2.88
N CYS A 302 5.51 9.48 3.44
CA CYS A 302 5.95 9.58 4.84
C CYS A 302 7.40 10.06 4.94
N PRO A 303 7.68 11.33 5.26
CA PRO A 303 9.06 11.86 5.36
C PRO A 303 9.91 11.16 6.42
N SER A 304 9.28 10.56 7.43
CA SER A 304 9.92 9.77 8.48
C SER A 304 10.14 8.29 8.11
N HIS A 305 9.60 7.84 6.98
CA HIS A 305 9.69 6.47 6.47
C HIS A 305 9.85 6.47 4.94
N GLN A 306 11.00 6.96 4.47
CA GLN A 306 11.34 7.09 3.06
C GLN A 306 11.92 5.79 2.51
N HIS A 307 11.43 5.39 1.33
CA HIS A 307 11.93 4.20 0.65
C HIS A 307 13.16 4.53 -0.19
N VAL A 308 12.98 5.16 -1.36
CA VAL A 308 14.07 5.47 -2.32
C VAL A 308 13.98 6.91 -2.81
N GLU A 309 12.79 7.45 -2.99
CA GLU A 309 12.63 8.87 -3.32
C GLU A 309 12.85 9.74 -2.09
N PRO A 310 13.62 10.83 -2.20
CA PRO A 310 13.75 11.79 -1.12
C PRO A 310 12.45 12.58 -0.93
N LEU A 311 11.94 12.57 0.30
CA LEU A 311 10.74 13.31 0.72
C LEU A 311 11.09 14.48 1.65
N ASP A 312 12.32 15.00 1.58
CA ASP A 312 12.83 16.10 2.42
C ASP A 312 12.13 17.45 2.19
N HIS A 313 11.41 17.58 1.07
CA HIS A 313 10.58 18.74 0.76
C HIS A 313 9.22 18.73 1.49
N LEU A 314 8.84 17.61 2.10
CA LEU A 314 7.59 17.46 2.85
C LEU A 314 7.84 17.57 4.35
N LEU A 315 7.00 18.34 5.04
CA LEU A 315 7.08 18.52 6.49
C LEU A 315 6.21 17.51 7.26
N THR A 316 5.19 16.97 6.62
CA THR A 316 4.19 16.08 7.21
C THR A 316 3.85 14.94 6.26
N ASP A 317 3.33 13.85 6.82
CA ASP A 317 2.78 12.76 6.03
C ASP A 317 1.69 13.30 5.10
N THR A 318 1.77 12.97 3.81
CA THR A 318 0.92 13.58 2.77
C THR A 318 0.17 12.49 2.00
N PRO A 319 -1.15 12.34 2.21
CA PRO A 319 -1.96 11.41 1.43
C PRO A 319 -2.20 11.91 0.00
N LEU A 320 -1.92 11.05 -0.98
CA LEU A 320 -2.21 11.30 -2.39
C LEU A 320 -3.19 10.25 -2.91
N PHE A 321 -4.39 10.68 -3.30
CA PHE A 321 -5.41 9.81 -3.86
C PHE A 321 -4.98 9.24 -5.22
N TYR A 322 -5.13 7.92 -5.43
CA TYR A 322 -4.82 7.29 -6.72
C TYR A 322 -5.95 6.45 -7.34
N ALA A 323 -6.97 6.05 -6.57
CA ALA A 323 -8.06 5.24 -7.12
C ALA A 323 -9.29 5.19 -6.21
N LEU A 324 -10.46 4.99 -6.83
CA LEU A 324 -11.64 4.42 -6.19
C LEU A 324 -11.81 2.96 -6.60
N SER A 325 -12.27 2.14 -5.65
CA SER A 325 -12.64 0.74 -5.89
C SER A 325 -14.01 0.42 -5.30
N PHE A 326 -14.73 -0.49 -5.97
CA PHE A 326 -16.02 -0.98 -5.55
C PHE A 326 -15.87 -2.16 -4.58
N PRO A 327 -16.58 -2.17 -3.44
CA PRO A 327 -16.57 -3.31 -2.52
C PRO A 327 -17.54 -4.42 -2.96
N ASP A 328 -17.42 -4.94 -4.18
CA ASP A 328 -18.16 -6.11 -4.66
C ASP A 328 -17.26 -7.33 -4.92
N LEU A 329 -17.80 -8.53 -4.70
CA LEU A 329 -17.16 -9.79 -5.07
C LEU A 329 -17.37 -10.13 -6.54
N GLU A 330 -18.52 -9.73 -7.06
CA GLU A 330 -18.96 -9.98 -8.43
C GLU A 330 -19.00 -8.64 -9.16
N PRO A 331 -17.92 -8.22 -9.84
CA PRO A 331 -17.87 -6.92 -10.47
C PRO A 331 -18.95 -6.77 -11.56
N SER A 332 -19.45 -5.54 -11.72
CA SER A 332 -20.36 -5.20 -12.82
C SER A 332 -19.64 -5.23 -14.18
N ALA A 333 -20.42 -5.26 -15.27
CA ALA A 333 -19.86 -5.21 -16.62
C ALA A 333 -18.97 -3.95 -16.77
N GLY A 334 -17.76 -4.13 -17.32
CA GLY A 334 -16.80 -3.05 -17.51
C GLY A 334 -16.02 -2.63 -16.27
N THR A 335 -16.23 -3.25 -15.10
CA THR A 335 -15.49 -2.95 -13.85
C THR A 335 -14.75 -4.17 -13.29
N LYS A 336 -14.49 -5.18 -14.13
CA LYS A 336 -13.83 -6.43 -13.71
C LYS A 336 -12.44 -6.20 -13.10
N ILE A 337 -11.68 -5.26 -13.65
CA ILE A 337 -10.36 -4.87 -13.10
C ILE A 337 -10.54 -3.69 -12.15
N ALA A 338 -11.02 -2.57 -12.66
CA ALA A 338 -11.31 -1.37 -11.88
C ALA A 338 -12.35 -0.51 -12.61
N MET A 339 -12.89 0.48 -11.92
CA MET A 339 -13.67 1.53 -12.58
C MET A 339 -12.76 2.49 -13.37
N ASN A 340 -13.35 3.19 -14.34
CA ASN A 340 -12.68 4.26 -15.06
C ASN A 340 -12.28 5.37 -14.06
N PRO A 341 -10.98 5.73 -13.97
CA PRO A 341 -10.48 6.52 -12.86
C PRO A 341 -10.68 8.04 -13.05
N VAL A 342 -11.09 8.52 -14.23
CA VAL A 342 -11.08 9.95 -14.55
C VAL A 342 -12.07 10.75 -13.71
N LEU A 343 -13.34 10.33 -13.60
CA LEU A 343 -14.29 11.02 -12.71
C LEU A 343 -13.82 11.00 -11.24
N PRO A 344 -13.37 9.85 -10.67
CA PRO A 344 -12.78 9.83 -9.34
C PRO A 344 -11.69 10.87 -9.12
N PHE A 345 -10.72 11.00 -10.02
CA PHE A 345 -9.66 12.00 -9.90
C PHE A 345 -10.21 13.43 -9.85
N LEU A 346 -11.04 13.77 -10.84
CA LEU A 346 -11.60 15.12 -10.94
C LEU A 346 -12.53 15.46 -9.77
N PHE A 347 -13.26 14.48 -9.24
CA PHE A 347 -14.12 14.67 -8.07
C PHE A 347 -13.32 14.86 -6.78
N MET A 348 -12.21 14.11 -6.61
CA MET A 348 -11.32 14.29 -5.47
C MET A 348 -10.65 15.68 -5.49
N GLU A 349 -10.22 16.14 -6.67
CA GLU A 349 -9.69 17.50 -6.86
C GLU A 349 -10.74 18.57 -6.54
N LEU A 350 -12.00 18.37 -6.96
CA LEU A 350 -13.13 19.25 -6.59
C LEU A 350 -13.34 19.32 -5.07
N CYS A 351 -13.06 18.23 -4.36
CA CYS A 351 -13.12 18.15 -2.89
C CYS A 351 -11.82 18.61 -2.22
N GLU A 352 -10.90 19.24 -2.94
CA GLU A 352 -9.59 19.72 -2.44
C GLU A 352 -8.69 18.58 -1.89
N VAL A 353 -8.97 17.34 -2.27
CA VAL A 353 -8.12 16.18 -1.95
C VAL A 353 -7.00 16.11 -2.98
N GLN A 354 -5.76 16.03 -2.50
CA GLN A 354 -4.61 15.88 -3.40
C GLN A 354 -4.64 14.53 -4.11
N THR A 355 -4.41 14.55 -5.42
CA THR A 355 -4.37 13.37 -6.29
C THR A 355 -2.95 13.10 -6.76
N VAL A 356 -2.65 11.85 -7.09
CA VAL A 356 -1.45 11.57 -7.89
C VAL A 356 -1.61 12.24 -9.26
N PRO A 357 -0.55 12.86 -9.81
CA PRO A 357 -0.63 13.45 -11.14
C PRO A 357 -0.99 12.37 -12.17
N PHE A 358 -1.94 12.70 -13.06
CA PHE A 358 -2.35 11.82 -14.14
C PHE A 358 -2.48 12.56 -15.47
N TYR A 359 -2.30 11.83 -16.55
CA TYR A 359 -2.60 12.28 -17.90
C TYR A 359 -3.07 11.10 -18.75
N MET A 360 -3.64 11.40 -19.91
CA MET A 360 -4.14 10.40 -20.85
C MET A 360 -3.36 10.47 -22.15
N ILE A 361 -3.06 9.31 -22.72
CA ILE A 361 -2.47 9.18 -24.05
C ILE A 361 -3.26 8.16 -24.86
N ASP A 362 -3.30 8.38 -26.17
CA ASP A 362 -3.73 7.35 -27.11
C ASP A 362 -2.71 6.21 -27.13
N PHE A 363 -3.22 5.00 -27.18
CA PHE A 363 -2.42 3.80 -27.10
C PHE A 363 -2.37 3.08 -28.44
N ASP A 364 -1.14 2.86 -28.90
CA ASP A 364 -0.83 1.89 -29.93
C ASP A 364 0.12 0.85 -29.33
N VAL A 365 -0.24 -0.43 -29.45
CA VAL A 365 0.58 -1.54 -28.98
C VAL A 365 1.97 -1.53 -29.63
N ALA A 366 2.09 -1.05 -30.87
CA ALA A 366 3.37 -0.90 -31.55
C ALA A 366 4.31 0.05 -30.79
N ASN A 367 3.75 1.06 -30.10
CA ASN A 367 4.49 2.07 -29.34
C ASN A 367 4.64 1.71 -27.85
N ARG A 368 4.17 0.55 -27.39
CA ARG A 368 4.29 0.13 -25.98
C ARG A 368 5.73 0.15 -25.47
N HIS A 369 6.67 -0.27 -26.32
CA HIS A 369 8.09 -0.28 -25.96
C HIS A 369 8.63 1.15 -25.76
N ILE A 370 8.22 2.12 -26.58
CA ILE A 370 8.60 3.53 -26.45
C ILE A 370 8.13 4.09 -25.11
N LEU A 371 6.87 3.83 -24.72
CA LEU A 371 6.31 4.24 -23.43
C LEU A 371 7.06 3.60 -22.25
N THR A 372 7.41 2.32 -22.37
CA THR A 372 8.11 1.58 -21.30
C THR A 372 9.57 2.06 -21.17
N ASP A 373 10.26 2.23 -22.29
CA ASP A 373 11.66 2.60 -22.34
C ASP A 373 11.88 4.05 -21.89
N SER A 374 10.96 4.97 -22.22
CA SER A 374 11.02 6.35 -21.73
C SER A 374 10.93 6.40 -20.19
N VAL A 375 9.97 5.70 -19.58
CA VAL A 375 9.86 5.60 -18.13
C VAL A 375 11.11 4.94 -17.52
N ARG A 376 11.62 3.87 -18.11
CA ARG A 376 12.82 3.18 -17.59
C ARG A 376 14.07 4.06 -17.58
N SER A 377 14.21 4.92 -18.59
CA SER A 377 15.31 5.87 -18.70
C SER A 377 15.18 7.08 -17.77
N ALA A 378 13.98 7.33 -17.22
CA ALA A 378 13.75 8.48 -16.35
C ALA A 378 14.43 8.32 -14.98
N HIS A 379 14.53 9.43 -14.25
CA HIS A 379 15.30 9.54 -13.00
C HIS A 379 14.51 10.33 -11.95
N GLY A 380 14.79 10.05 -10.67
CA GLY A 380 14.28 10.84 -9.55
C GLY A 380 12.88 10.45 -9.06
N PHE A 381 12.25 9.43 -9.66
CA PHE A 381 10.99 8.86 -9.18
C PHE A 381 10.91 7.35 -9.42
N GLU A 382 9.97 6.67 -8.77
CA GLU A 382 9.84 5.22 -8.78
C GLU A 382 9.39 4.72 -10.15
N GLY A 383 8.42 5.39 -10.76
CA GLY A 383 7.91 5.03 -12.07
C GLY A 383 6.48 5.51 -12.31
N VAL A 384 5.75 4.78 -13.15
CA VAL A 384 4.35 5.08 -13.48
C VAL A 384 3.46 3.86 -13.28
N VAL A 385 2.17 4.10 -13.09
CA VAL A 385 1.11 3.10 -13.22
C VAL A 385 0.30 3.42 -14.46
N ASN A 386 0.28 2.48 -15.41
CA ASN A 386 -0.46 2.54 -16.65
C ASN A 386 -1.78 1.80 -16.50
N ILE A 387 -2.89 2.50 -16.67
CA ILE A 387 -4.25 1.95 -16.62
C ILE A 387 -4.77 1.90 -18.05
N PHE A 388 -4.89 0.69 -18.60
CA PHE A 388 -5.26 0.47 -20.00
C PHE A 388 -6.78 0.43 -20.15
N LEU A 389 -7.29 1.22 -21.11
CA LEU A 389 -8.70 1.38 -21.41
C LEU A 389 -8.99 0.85 -22.82
N ASP A 390 -10.06 0.08 -22.99
CA ASP A 390 -10.56 -0.30 -24.32
C ASP A 390 -11.35 0.83 -25.01
N ASP A 391 -11.91 0.54 -26.18
CA ASP A 391 -12.77 1.43 -26.97
C ASP A 391 -14.06 1.85 -26.26
N GLU A 392 -14.56 0.99 -25.36
CA GLU A 392 -15.70 1.28 -24.49
C GLU A 392 -15.31 2.00 -23.19
N LEU A 393 -14.03 2.41 -23.05
CA LEU A 393 -13.45 3.09 -21.89
C LEU A 393 -13.51 2.25 -20.60
N ASN A 394 -13.58 0.92 -20.71
CA ASN A 394 -13.45 0.01 -19.58
C ASN A 394 -11.97 -0.21 -19.26
N VAL A 395 -11.62 -0.31 -17.96
CA VAL A 395 -10.27 -0.70 -17.57
C VAL A 395 -10.08 -2.19 -17.86
N ILE A 396 -9.17 -2.50 -18.78
CA ILE A 396 -8.87 -3.88 -19.17
C ILE A 396 -7.65 -4.45 -18.48
N GLY A 397 -6.78 -3.61 -17.92
CA GLY A 397 -5.59 -4.05 -17.21
C GLY A 397 -4.80 -2.88 -16.64
N ILE A 398 -3.90 -3.20 -15.71
CA ILE A 398 -3.09 -2.22 -14.99
C ILE A 398 -1.67 -2.74 -14.94
N GLU A 399 -0.71 -1.92 -15.33
CA GLU A 399 0.70 -2.27 -15.36
C GLU A 399 1.53 -1.20 -14.66
N LYS A 400 2.44 -1.61 -13.78
CA LYS A 400 3.46 -0.70 -13.24
C LYS A 400 4.75 -0.79 -14.04
N VAL A 401 5.34 0.35 -14.36
CA VAL A 401 6.68 0.43 -14.97
C VAL A 401 7.55 1.26 -14.05
N LYS A 402 8.65 0.70 -13.57
CA LYS A 402 9.60 1.39 -12.68
C LYS A 402 10.81 1.91 -13.46
N THR A 403 11.38 3.01 -12.99
CA THR A 403 12.64 3.55 -13.52
C THR A 403 13.80 2.60 -13.20
N ASN A 404 14.83 2.56 -14.08
CA ASN A 404 16.06 1.81 -13.80
C ASN A 404 16.77 2.33 -12.55
N TRP A 405 16.73 3.66 -12.37
CA TRP A 405 17.25 4.34 -11.19
C TRP A 405 16.64 3.77 -9.90
N TYR A 406 15.31 3.72 -9.80
CA TYR A 406 14.64 3.27 -8.60
C TYR A 406 14.94 1.80 -8.28
N VAL A 407 14.84 0.91 -9.28
CA VAL A 407 15.02 -0.54 -9.04
C VAL A 407 16.46 -0.86 -8.61
N CYS A 408 17.46 -0.15 -9.16
CA CYS A 408 18.85 -0.31 -8.76
C CYS A 408 19.09 0.19 -7.33
N LEU A 409 18.59 1.38 -6.99
CA LEU A 409 18.72 1.94 -5.64
C LEU A 409 18.00 1.09 -4.59
N ARG A 410 16.78 0.61 -4.88
CA ARG A 410 16.06 -0.33 -4.02
C ARG A 410 16.86 -1.60 -3.80
N ALA A 411 17.47 -2.16 -4.84
CA ALA A 411 18.31 -3.34 -4.71
C ALA A 411 19.54 -3.10 -3.83
N ILE A 412 20.22 -1.97 -4.00
CA ILE A 412 21.36 -1.57 -3.16
C ILE A 412 20.94 -1.40 -1.70
N ARG A 413 19.83 -0.68 -1.44
CA ARG A 413 19.25 -0.49 -0.10
C ARG A 413 19.01 -1.82 0.60
N GLU A 414 18.33 -2.77 -0.04
CA GLU A 414 18.02 -4.06 0.59
C GLU A 414 19.27 -4.90 0.87
N LYS A 415 20.29 -4.83 -0.01
CA LYS A 415 21.59 -5.47 0.25
C LYS A 415 22.35 -4.78 1.38
N ALA A 416 22.33 -3.46 1.45
CA ALA A 416 22.93 -2.70 2.54
C ALA A 416 22.28 -3.01 3.90
N LYS A 417 20.94 -3.08 3.96
CA LYS A 417 20.21 -3.49 5.18
C LYS A 417 20.60 -4.90 5.64
N THR A 418 20.68 -5.84 4.70
CA THR A 418 21.08 -7.23 4.99
C THR A 418 22.52 -7.30 5.47
N PHE A 419 23.43 -6.59 4.80
CA PHE A 419 24.84 -6.48 5.17
C PHE A 419 24.98 -5.94 6.60
N TRP A 420 24.33 -4.81 6.89
CA TRP A 420 24.41 -4.17 8.19
C TRP A 420 23.88 -5.06 9.31
N GLY A 421 22.77 -5.77 9.08
CA GLY A 421 22.24 -6.75 10.02
C GLY A 421 23.25 -7.84 10.37
N LYS A 422 23.85 -8.47 9.36
CA LYS A 422 24.88 -9.51 9.55
C LYS A 422 26.14 -8.97 10.23
N PHE A 423 26.58 -7.78 9.83
CA PHE A 423 27.74 -7.12 10.43
C PHE A 423 27.54 -6.89 11.93
N CYS A 424 26.37 -6.38 12.34
CA CYS A 424 26.06 -6.21 13.76
C CYS A 424 26.01 -7.54 14.53
N GLU A 425 25.50 -8.62 13.91
CA GLU A 425 25.48 -9.95 14.51
C GLU A 425 26.89 -10.53 14.70
N GLU A 426 27.78 -10.37 13.71
CA GLU A 426 29.18 -10.80 13.79
C GLU A 426 29.95 -10.04 14.89
N GLU A 427 29.76 -8.72 14.97
CA GLU A 427 30.37 -7.88 16.02
C GLU A 427 29.88 -8.26 17.42
N LYS A 428 28.56 -8.49 17.57
CA LYS A 428 27.99 -8.95 18.84
C LYS A 428 28.58 -10.29 19.27
N ARG A 429 28.67 -11.26 18.34
CA ARG A 429 29.28 -12.57 18.60
C ARG A 429 30.76 -12.45 18.98
N LYS A 430 31.51 -11.58 18.31
CA LYS A 430 32.92 -11.32 18.63
C LYS A 430 33.08 -10.77 20.04
N LYS A 431 32.23 -9.81 20.42
CA LYS A 431 32.21 -9.25 21.78
C LYS A 431 31.89 -10.31 22.83
N GLU A 432 30.85 -11.12 22.61
CA GLU A 432 30.49 -12.23 23.52
C GLU A 432 31.64 -13.25 23.69
N LEU A 433 32.40 -13.54 22.63
CA LEU A 433 33.57 -14.41 22.70
C LEU A 433 34.72 -13.78 23.49
N ILE A 434 34.98 -12.48 23.30
CA ILE A 434 36.01 -11.74 24.05
C ILE A 434 35.64 -11.67 25.53
N ASP A 435 34.39 -11.31 25.85
CA ASP A 435 33.90 -11.22 27.23
C ASP A 435 33.96 -12.58 27.94
N LYS A 436 33.63 -13.67 27.22
CA LYS A 436 33.76 -15.04 27.72
C LYS A 436 35.23 -15.41 27.97
N ALA A 437 36.12 -15.13 27.02
CA ALA A 437 37.55 -15.40 27.16
C ALA A 437 38.17 -14.60 28.32
N ALA A 438 37.77 -13.34 28.50
CA ALA A 438 38.19 -12.51 29.63
C ALA A 438 37.68 -13.07 30.97
N GLY A 439 36.41 -13.48 31.03
CA GLY A 439 35.83 -14.11 32.23
C GLY A 439 36.50 -15.44 32.59
N ASP A 440 36.83 -16.27 31.60
CA ASP A 440 37.56 -17.52 31.79
C ASP A 440 39.02 -17.28 32.20
N ALA A 441 39.67 -16.25 31.65
CA ALA A 441 41.01 -15.84 32.05
C ALA A 441 41.05 -15.32 33.50
N SER A 442 40.07 -14.52 33.93
CA SER A 442 39.97 -14.06 35.32
C SER A 442 39.82 -15.22 36.32
N LYS A 443 39.06 -16.28 35.97
CA LYS A 443 38.97 -17.51 36.79
C LYS A 443 40.28 -18.31 36.81
N ARG A 444 41.09 -18.24 35.75
CA ARG A 444 42.39 -18.92 35.68
C ARG A 444 43.49 -18.16 36.43
N VAL A 445 43.43 -16.84 36.58
CA VAL A 445 44.43 -16.06 37.33
C VAL A 445 44.42 -16.37 38.84
N GLU A 446 43.33 -16.94 39.37
CA GLU A 446 43.32 -17.56 40.72
C GLU A 446 44.20 -18.83 40.81
N ASN A 447 44.62 -19.41 39.68
CA ASN A 447 45.53 -20.54 39.57
C ASN A 447 46.75 -20.17 38.67
N HIS A 448 47.77 -19.54 39.26
CA HIS A 448 49.05 -19.11 38.68
C HIS A 448 49.51 -19.77 37.34
N VAL A 449 49.15 -19.22 36.17
CA VAL A 449 49.92 -19.24 34.88
C VAL A 449 49.46 -18.07 33.98
N SER A 450 50.39 -17.50 33.19
CA SER A 450 50.26 -16.33 32.29
C SER A 450 49.30 -16.52 31.09
N THR A 451 48.38 -15.57 30.85
CA THR A 451 47.16 -15.71 30.01
C THR A 451 47.04 -14.78 28.78
N SER A 452 48.05 -14.00 28.37
CA SER A 452 47.87 -12.98 27.32
C SER A 452 47.92 -13.46 25.86
N GLU A 453 48.54 -14.60 25.56
CA GLU A 453 48.68 -15.11 24.19
C GLU A 453 47.44 -15.88 23.68
N GLU A 454 46.72 -16.58 24.57
CA GLU A 454 45.56 -17.39 24.19
C GLU A 454 44.38 -16.55 23.67
N ALA A 455 44.17 -15.34 24.20
CA ALA A 455 43.09 -14.46 23.75
C ALA A 455 43.30 -13.92 22.31
N LYS A 456 44.57 -13.78 21.89
CA LYS A 456 44.92 -13.31 20.55
C LYS A 456 44.75 -14.42 19.51
N ASP A 457 45.13 -15.66 19.86
CA ASP A 457 44.99 -16.84 18.99
C ASP A 457 43.51 -17.23 18.75
N VAL A 458 42.62 -17.03 19.74
CA VAL A 458 41.16 -17.23 19.55
C VAL A 458 40.54 -16.19 18.60
N SER A 459 41.06 -14.96 18.59
CA SER A 459 40.61 -13.90 17.67
C SER A 459 41.03 -14.18 16.22
N ASP A 460 42.19 -14.79 16.01
CA ASP A 460 42.75 -15.04 14.67
C ASP A 460 42.22 -16.33 14.02
N ARG A 461 41.69 -17.29 14.81
CA ARG A 461 41.15 -18.58 14.31
C ARG A 461 39.71 -18.54 13.80
N VAL A 462 39.00 -17.43 13.93
CA VAL A 462 37.70 -17.26 13.28
C VAL A 462 37.95 -16.84 11.84
N GLU A 463 37.81 -17.76 10.88
CA GLU A 463 37.82 -17.45 9.45
C GLU A 463 36.90 -16.24 9.19
N LYS A 464 37.53 -15.08 8.95
CA LYS A 464 36.80 -13.84 8.74
C LYS A 464 36.20 -13.91 7.35
N LYS A 465 34.98 -14.42 7.26
CA LYS A 465 34.21 -14.35 6.03
C LYS A 465 34.20 -12.89 5.58
N ASP A 466 34.74 -12.61 4.40
CA ASP A 466 34.77 -11.25 3.87
C ASP A 466 33.35 -10.84 3.42
N LEU A 467 32.54 -10.46 4.41
CA LEU A 467 31.15 -10.06 4.26
C LEU A 467 30.99 -8.89 3.28
N LEU A 468 32.01 -8.01 3.23
CA LEU A 468 32.05 -6.86 2.33
C LEU A 468 32.19 -7.33 0.87
N SER A 469 33.18 -8.17 0.58
CA SER A 469 33.37 -8.73 -0.77
C SER A 469 32.18 -9.59 -1.21
N GLU A 470 31.61 -10.41 -0.31
CA GLU A 470 30.40 -11.20 -0.60
C GLU A 470 29.21 -10.30 -0.94
N THR A 471 28.99 -9.22 -0.18
CA THR A 471 27.88 -8.28 -0.41
C THR A 471 28.07 -7.51 -1.71
N ALA A 472 29.28 -7.02 -2.01
CA ALA A 472 29.59 -6.34 -3.26
C ALA A 472 29.34 -7.25 -4.48
N LYS A 473 29.72 -8.52 -4.39
CA LYS A 473 29.43 -9.53 -5.42
C LYS A 473 27.91 -9.74 -5.59
N ASN A 474 27.18 -9.81 -4.47
CA ASN A 474 25.72 -9.98 -4.49
C ASN A 474 24.99 -8.77 -5.10
N ILE A 475 25.45 -7.55 -4.82
CA ILE A 475 24.97 -6.33 -5.47
C ILE A 475 25.25 -6.42 -6.97
N SER A 476 26.48 -6.74 -7.36
CA SER A 476 26.88 -6.80 -8.76
C SER A 476 26.03 -7.78 -9.58
N ASN A 477 25.80 -8.98 -9.03
CA ASN A 477 24.93 -9.99 -9.62
C ASN A 477 23.49 -9.50 -9.73
N ARG A 478 22.98 -8.85 -8.68
CA ARG A 478 21.61 -8.32 -8.66
C ARG A 478 21.41 -7.24 -9.72
N ILE A 479 22.32 -6.27 -9.84
CA ILE A 479 22.25 -5.21 -10.85
C ILE A 479 22.34 -5.80 -12.27
N ARG A 480 23.19 -6.80 -12.49
CA ARG A 480 23.26 -7.50 -13.80
C ARG A 480 21.95 -8.22 -14.13
N ASN A 481 21.29 -8.78 -13.13
CA ASN A 481 19.97 -9.38 -13.35
C ASN A 481 18.92 -8.32 -13.68
N ILE A 482 18.94 -7.17 -12.99
CA ILE A 482 18.11 -5.99 -13.34
C ILE A 482 18.30 -5.61 -14.79
N GLN A 483 19.54 -5.49 -15.22
CA GLN A 483 19.89 -5.15 -16.59
C GLN A 483 19.21 -6.03 -17.64
N ARG A 484 19.19 -7.35 -17.40
CA ARG A 484 18.60 -8.32 -18.33
C ARG A 484 17.11 -8.11 -18.53
N PHE A 485 16.35 -7.79 -17.48
CA PHE A 485 14.89 -7.65 -17.59
C PHE A 485 14.46 -6.21 -17.91
N THR A 486 15.23 -5.20 -17.51
CA THR A 486 14.90 -3.80 -17.80
C THR A 486 15.48 -3.27 -19.10
N LYS A 487 16.38 -4.02 -19.75
CA LYS A 487 17.17 -3.55 -20.91
C LYS A 487 18.00 -2.29 -20.59
N MET A 488 18.42 -2.13 -19.34
CA MET A 488 19.34 -1.07 -18.91
C MET A 488 20.67 -1.16 -19.68
N SER A 489 21.25 -0.01 -20.04
CA SER A 489 22.54 0.03 -20.74
C SER A 489 23.68 -0.55 -19.90
N ASP A 490 24.72 -1.05 -20.55
CA ASP A 490 25.94 -1.52 -19.86
C ASP A 490 26.58 -0.43 -19.00
N GLU A 491 26.62 0.80 -19.51
CA GLU A 491 27.15 1.96 -18.78
C GLU A 491 26.40 2.21 -17.46
N MET A 492 25.07 2.18 -17.49
CA MET A 492 24.25 2.36 -16.30
C MET A 492 24.40 1.18 -15.33
N CYS A 493 24.47 -0.06 -15.86
CA CYS A 493 24.74 -1.26 -15.07
C CYS A 493 26.07 -1.14 -14.31
N HIS A 494 27.16 -0.84 -15.02
CA HIS A 494 28.49 -0.66 -14.43
C HIS A 494 28.51 0.47 -13.39
N THR A 495 27.82 1.57 -13.68
CA THR A 495 27.67 2.70 -12.75
C THR A 495 27.04 2.25 -11.42
N PHE A 496 25.89 1.56 -11.46
CA PHE A 496 25.22 1.11 -10.24
C PHE A 496 25.96 -0.04 -9.52
N GLN A 497 26.66 -0.91 -10.25
CA GLN A 497 27.53 -1.92 -9.62
C GLN A 497 28.65 -1.27 -8.81
N ARG A 498 29.32 -0.28 -9.42
CA ARG A 498 30.39 0.49 -8.77
C ARG A 498 29.87 1.26 -7.56
N LEU A 499 28.82 2.08 -7.75
CA LEU A 499 28.23 2.88 -6.67
C LEU A 499 27.72 2.00 -5.53
N GLY A 500 27.09 0.87 -5.84
CA GLY A 500 26.61 -0.06 -4.83
C GLY A 500 27.74 -0.69 -4.01
N LYS A 501 28.87 -1.04 -4.63
CA LYS A 501 30.08 -1.51 -3.92
C LYS A 501 30.65 -0.42 -3.03
N GLU A 502 30.90 0.76 -3.58
CA GLU A 502 31.46 1.91 -2.85
C GLU A 502 30.55 2.33 -1.69
N PHE A 503 29.23 2.22 -1.84
CA PHE A 503 28.27 2.49 -0.77
C PHE A 503 28.41 1.51 0.40
N ILE A 504 28.60 0.21 0.14
CA ILE A 504 28.84 -0.78 1.20
C ILE A 504 30.16 -0.49 1.93
N GLU A 505 31.21 -0.12 1.20
CA GLU A 505 32.49 0.30 1.77
C GLU A 505 32.36 1.58 2.62
N TYR A 506 31.55 2.54 2.15
CA TYR A 506 31.24 3.78 2.86
C TYR A 506 30.51 3.52 4.18
N ILE A 507 29.45 2.71 4.18
CA ILE A 507 28.70 2.40 5.42
C ILE A 507 29.54 1.56 6.39
N HIS A 508 30.39 0.67 5.88
CA HIS A 508 31.31 -0.11 6.71
C HIS A 508 32.33 0.81 7.40
N SER A 509 32.97 1.72 6.67
CA SER A 509 33.98 2.62 7.22
C SER A 509 33.39 3.66 8.19
N ASN A 510 32.19 4.19 7.90
CA ASN A 510 31.58 5.27 8.69
C ASN A 510 30.66 4.78 9.82
N GLY A 511 30.25 3.51 9.80
CA GLY A 511 29.30 2.94 10.76
C GLY A 511 29.92 2.31 12.01
N VAL A 512 31.25 2.21 12.12
CA VAL A 512 31.94 1.45 13.18
C VAL A 512 31.81 2.07 14.58
N ALA A 513 31.57 3.37 14.69
CA ALA A 513 31.32 4.00 16.00
C ALA A 513 30.01 3.49 16.62
N GLU A 514 30.06 2.92 17.83
CA GLU A 514 28.91 2.24 18.47
C GLU A 514 27.63 3.09 18.55
N GLU A 515 27.77 4.38 18.85
CA GLU A 515 26.67 5.34 18.92
C GLU A 515 25.90 5.49 17.59
N ARG A 516 26.52 5.11 16.46
CA ARG A 516 25.92 5.18 15.12
C ARG A 516 25.32 3.87 14.64
N LYS A 517 25.53 2.73 15.33
CA LYS A 517 25.14 1.41 14.80
C LYS A 517 23.63 1.17 14.78
N ILE A 518 22.93 1.51 15.88
CA ILE A 518 21.47 1.37 15.98
C ILE A 518 20.77 2.39 15.08
N GLY A 519 21.30 3.61 15.01
CA GLY A 519 20.80 4.66 14.13
C GLY A 519 20.88 4.26 12.67
N LEU A 520 22.02 3.73 12.20
CA LEU A 520 22.23 3.42 10.79
C LEU A 520 21.29 2.34 10.26
N ARG A 521 20.92 1.32 11.05
CA ARG A 521 19.94 0.31 10.62
C ARG A 521 18.59 0.95 10.29
N HIS A 522 18.11 1.83 11.16
CA HIS A 522 16.87 2.59 10.96
C HIS A 522 17.04 3.59 9.82
N SER A 523 18.19 4.26 9.70
CA SER A 523 18.44 5.17 8.58
C SER A 523 18.46 4.47 7.22
N LEU A 524 19.01 3.25 7.11
CA LEU A 524 18.96 2.47 5.87
C LEU A 524 17.55 1.95 5.56
N ALA A 525 16.72 1.72 6.58
CA ALA A 525 15.34 1.29 6.41
C ALA A 525 14.42 2.47 6.07
N ASP A 526 14.49 3.56 6.82
CA ASP A 526 13.46 4.60 6.86
C ASP A 526 13.95 5.94 6.31
N HIS A 527 15.25 6.08 6.04
CA HIS A 527 15.86 7.35 5.58
C HIS A 527 16.95 7.09 4.53
N PHE A 528 16.81 6.02 3.73
CA PHE A 528 17.82 5.61 2.75
C PHE A 528 18.23 6.75 1.79
N PRO A 529 17.30 7.58 1.25
CA PRO A 529 17.68 8.66 0.34
C PRO A 529 18.63 9.68 0.97
N ILE A 530 18.50 9.94 2.27
CA ILE A 530 19.37 10.84 3.02
C ILE A 530 20.77 10.25 3.17
N VAL A 531 20.85 8.97 3.55
CA VAL A 531 22.15 8.25 3.68
C VAL A 531 22.85 8.15 2.33
N TRP A 532 22.09 7.87 1.28
CA TRP A 532 22.59 7.79 -0.09
C TRP A 532 23.10 9.14 -0.61
N LYS A 533 22.33 10.22 -0.44
CA LYS A 533 22.74 11.60 -0.78
C LYS A 533 24.02 11.99 -0.04
N LYS A 534 24.12 11.67 1.25
CA LYS A 534 25.35 11.92 2.03
C LYS A 534 26.55 11.14 1.50
N PHE A 535 26.37 9.86 1.15
CA PHE A 535 27.42 9.06 0.52
C PHE A 535 27.94 9.72 -0.77
N LEU A 536 27.04 10.14 -1.67
CA LEU A 536 27.43 10.78 -2.93
C LEU A 536 28.21 12.08 -2.68
N GLN A 537 27.76 12.90 -1.72
CA GLN A 537 28.44 14.14 -1.33
C GLN A 537 29.82 13.89 -0.72
N ASP A 538 29.92 13.01 0.27
CA ASP A 538 31.16 12.74 1.00
C ASP A 538 32.24 12.10 0.10
N THR A 539 31.84 11.36 -0.94
CA THR A 539 32.77 10.66 -1.86
C THR A 539 33.02 11.41 -3.17
N GLY A 540 32.33 12.52 -3.42
CA GLY A 540 32.37 13.24 -4.70
C GLY A 540 31.77 12.44 -5.87
N ASN A 541 31.09 11.32 -5.57
CA ASN A 541 30.39 10.53 -6.57
C ASN A 541 29.19 11.28 -7.12
N ARG A 542 28.85 10.97 -8.37
CA ARG A 542 27.60 11.40 -8.99
C ARG A 542 26.86 10.18 -9.51
N GLU A 543 25.53 10.21 -9.40
CA GLU A 543 24.66 9.39 -10.23
C GLU A 543 24.76 9.97 -11.65
N ALA A 544 25.85 9.67 -12.35
CA ALA A 544 26.08 10.19 -13.69
C ALA A 544 25.12 9.51 -14.66
N ILE A 545 23.89 10.00 -14.73
CA ILE A 545 22.98 9.73 -15.83
C ILE A 545 22.82 11.07 -16.54
N LYS A 546 23.41 11.20 -17.73
CA LYS A 546 23.05 12.27 -18.64
C LYS A 546 21.56 12.07 -18.94
N ILE A 547 20.70 12.85 -18.31
CA ILE A 547 19.30 12.94 -18.69
C ILE A 547 19.30 13.55 -20.09
N LEU A 548 19.15 12.72 -21.11
CA LEU A 548 18.71 13.18 -22.42
C LEU A 548 17.24 13.59 -22.21
N ILE A 549 17.02 14.88 -21.97
CA ILE A 549 15.68 15.47 -21.98
C ILE A 549 15.21 15.51 -23.43
#